data_AF-A0A2A2W959-F1
#
_entry.id   AF-A0A2A2W959-F1
#
_cell.length_a   1.000
_cell.length_b   1.000
_cell.length_c   1.000
_cell.angle_alpha   90.00
_cell.angle_beta   90.00
_cell.angle_gamma   90.00
#
_symmetry.space_group_name_H-M   'P 1'
#
loop_
_entity.id
_entity.type
_entity.pdbx_description
1 polymer ?
#
loop_
_entity_poly.entity_id
_entity_poly.type
_entity_poly.pdbx_seq_one_letter_code
_entity_poly.pdbx_strand_id
1 'polypeptide(L)'
;MQRVNLFEIGFIAISLTVLALLLAGSVLWIQWWRGRGKRNLCGDVSPELITRLPQPRPRWTVFDFLLMFGIMILVGASLQQSLPTPQQETDQTPPSAAVVEQAVDAPPDDTSPDDTSPDDTSPDDAPAEDAPPAEDSSDRAAKLRSQVRIHFIANLTAFVLTLIFLRLTQGATLAHLSLVPHRNDFRRGLFATVWILAPVLLLNLLVSNLVQYEHTVTNLLAEASGTRTFLALLVSAACLTPIVEEFQFRLLLQGGLQQIADPPPDSDAMSFWKPSTAWPIYVTSLLFAAMHWGQGAAPIPLFFLSVGLGFLYQRTGRLVPAIVVHMLLNAATLCMEFCRVNAGL
;
A
#
# COMPACT_ATOMS: atom_id res chain seq x y z
N MET A 1 -22.39 9.80 -33.89
CA MET A 1 -21.04 9.48 -33.36
C MET A 1 -21.01 9.96 -31.92
N GLN A 2 -21.05 9.05 -30.94
CA GLN A 2 -20.79 9.42 -29.54
C GLN A 2 -19.37 9.99 -29.47
N ARG A 3 -19.21 11.17 -28.88
CA ARG A 3 -17.88 11.75 -28.63
C ARG A 3 -17.20 10.87 -27.59
N VAL A 4 -16.13 10.19 -27.98
CA VAL A 4 -15.28 9.45 -27.05
C VAL A 4 -14.80 10.42 -25.98
N ASN A 5 -15.02 10.07 -24.71
CA ASN A 5 -14.61 10.89 -23.58
C ASN A 5 -13.07 10.86 -23.45
N LEU A 6 -12.44 12.00 -23.12
CA LEU A 6 -10.99 12.07 -22.89
C LEU A 6 -10.52 11.03 -21.87
N PHE A 7 -11.35 10.74 -20.86
CA PHE A 7 -11.06 9.73 -19.84
C PHE A 7 -11.08 8.29 -20.40
N GLU A 8 -11.99 7.97 -21.33
CA GLU A 8 -11.99 6.67 -22.03
C GLU A 8 -10.72 6.50 -22.86
N ILE A 9 -10.32 7.54 -23.60
CA ILE A 9 -9.06 7.54 -24.38
C ILE A 9 -7.86 7.32 -23.45
N GLY A 10 -7.82 8.03 -22.31
CA GLY A 10 -6.78 7.87 -21.30
C GLY A 10 -6.72 6.46 -20.74
N PHE A 11 -7.87 5.89 -20.35
CA PHE A 11 -7.96 4.53 -19.83
C PHE A 11 -7.47 3.48 -20.84
N ILE A 12 -7.92 3.58 -22.09
CA ILE A 12 -7.50 2.68 -23.17
C ILE A 12 -6.00 2.82 -23.44
N ALA A 13 -5.48 4.06 -23.54
CA ALA A 13 -4.07 4.30 -23.82
C ALA A 13 -3.14 3.73 -22.73
N ILE A 14 -3.49 3.93 -21.45
CA ILE A 14 -2.72 3.37 -20.33
C ILE A 14 -2.83 1.85 -20.33
N SER A 15 -4.02 1.28 -20.54
CA SER A 15 -4.22 -0.18 -20.59
C SER A 15 -3.42 -0.84 -21.70
N LEU A 16 -3.43 -0.28 -22.91
CA LEU A 16 -2.63 -0.76 -24.04
C LEU A 16 -1.13 -0.64 -23.76
N THR A 17 -0.70 0.42 -23.08
CA THR A 17 0.70 0.60 -22.67
C THR A 17 1.11 -0.49 -21.67
N VAL A 18 0.31 -0.73 -20.63
CA VAL A 18 0.55 -1.78 -19.64
C VAL A 18 0.59 -3.15 -20.30
N LEU A 19 -0.37 -3.45 -21.19
CA LEU A 19 -0.39 -4.71 -21.95
C LEU A 19 0.85 -4.88 -22.82
N ALA A 20 1.27 -3.85 -23.55
CA ALA A 20 2.47 -3.88 -24.38
C ALA A 20 3.73 -4.13 -23.55
N LEU A 21 3.86 -3.46 -22.39
CA LEU A 21 4.99 -3.66 -21.47
C LEU A 21 4.99 -5.07 -20.85
N LEU A 22 3.81 -5.59 -20.50
CA LEU A 22 3.64 -6.96 -20.02
C LEU A 22 4.10 -8.00 -21.07
N LEU A 23 3.66 -7.85 -22.31
CA LEU A 23 4.06 -8.73 -23.41
C LEU A 23 5.57 -8.63 -23.67
N ALA A 24 6.11 -7.41 -23.72
CA ALA A 24 7.54 -7.18 -23.90
C ALA A 24 8.36 -7.82 -22.77
N GLY A 25 7.99 -7.61 -21.50
CA GLY A 25 8.66 -8.21 -20.34
C GLY A 25 8.57 -9.74 -20.34
N SER A 26 7.43 -10.30 -20.71
CA SER A 26 7.27 -11.76 -20.85
C SER A 26 8.20 -12.34 -21.91
N VAL A 27 8.31 -11.67 -23.07
CA VAL A 27 9.26 -12.04 -24.12
C VAL A 27 10.71 -11.94 -23.64
N LEU A 28 11.07 -10.90 -22.87
CA LEU A 28 12.40 -10.74 -22.30
C LEU A 28 12.76 -11.88 -21.34
N TRP A 29 11.84 -12.27 -20.45
CA TRP A 29 12.01 -13.42 -19.56
C TRP A 29 12.21 -14.73 -20.35
N ILE A 30 11.38 -14.99 -21.36
CA ILE A 30 11.51 -16.17 -22.23
C ILE A 30 12.86 -16.19 -22.95
N GLN A 31 13.31 -15.04 -23.48
CA GLN A 31 14.61 -14.93 -24.13
C GLN A 31 15.77 -15.17 -23.17
N TRP A 32 15.66 -14.68 -21.94
CA TRP A 32 16.68 -14.87 -20.90
C TRP A 32 16.80 -16.33 -20.49
N TRP A 33 15.69 -17.02 -20.21
CA TRP A 33 15.70 -18.46 -19.90
C TRP A 33 16.24 -19.32 -21.06
N ARG A 34 16.07 -18.85 -22.31
CA ARG A 34 16.63 -19.50 -23.50
C ARG A 34 18.11 -19.15 -23.77
N GLY A 35 18.73 -18.31 -22.92
CA GLY A 35 20.11 -17.86 -23.09
C GLY A 35 20.34 -16.94 -24.30
N ARG A 36 19.28 -16.32 -24.85
CA ARG A 36 19.34 -15.48 -26.07
C ARG A 36 19.38 -13.97 -25.78
N GLY A 37 19.28 -13.56 -24.52
CA GLY A 37 19.29 -12.16 -24.10
C GLY A 37 20.71 -11.59 -23.96
N LYS A 38 20.96 -10.42 -24.57
CA LYS A 38 22.22 -9.66 -24.38
C LYS A 38 22.16 -8.65 -23.24
N ARG A 39 20.96 -8.19 -22.89
CA ARG A 39 20.72 -7.20 -21.83
C ARG A 39 19.99 -7.84 -20.67
N ASN A 40 20.42 -7.50 -19.48
CA ASN A 40 19.84 -8.00 -18.24
C ASN A 40 18.72 -7.08 -17.72
N LEU A 41 18.21 -7.35 -16.51
CA LEU A 41 17.11 -6.62 -15.88
C LEU A 41 17.38 -5.12 -15.72
N CYS A 42 18.64 -4.71 -15.62
CA CYS A 42 19.08 -3.32 -15.53
C CYS A 42 19.30 -2.64 -16.89
N GLY A 43 19.13 -3.37 -18.00
CA GLY A 43 19.46 -2.90 -19.34
C GLY A 43 20.97 -2.88 -19.65
N ASP A 44 21.79 -3.50 -18.81
CA ASP A 44 23.23 -3.60 -19.00
C ASP A 44 23.62 -4.90 -19.73
N VAL A 45 24.80 -4.92 -20.33
CA VAL A 45 25.39 -6.13 -20.92
C VAL A 45 26.17 -6.86 -19.83
N SER A 46 25.60 -7.93 -19.29
CA SER A 46 26.18 -8.71 -18.18
C SER A 46 25.67 -10.16 -18.24
N PRO A 47 26.48 -11.16 -17.84
CA PRO A 47 26.01 -12.53 -17.65
C PRO A 47 25.06 -12.67 -16.44
N GLU A 48 25.09 -11.73 -15.49
CA GLU A 48 24.18 -11.72 -14.35
C GLU A 48 22.82 -11.12 -14.72
N LEU A 49 21.72 -11.69 -14.20
CA LEU A 49 20.37 -11.16 -14.37
C LEU A 49 20.23 -9.70 -13.90
N ILE A 50 20.97 -9.31 -12.86
CA ILE A 50 21.02 -7.94 -12.36
C ILE A 50 22.49 -7.60 -12.15
N THR A 51 22.94 -6.49 -12.74
CA THR A 51 24.33 -6.05 -12.66
C THR A 51 24.72 -5.72 -11.22
N ARG A 52 25.72 -6.43 -10.69
CA ARG A 52 26.31 -6.11 -9.39
C ARG A 52 27.17 -4.86 -9.48
N LEU A 53 26.85 -3.85 -8.67
CA LEU A 53 27.64 -2.63 -8.53
C LEU A 53 28.38 -2.61 -7.18
N PRO A 54 29.52 -1.90 -7.10
CA PRO A 54 30.19 -1.64 -5.83
C PRO A 54 29.29 -0.78 -4.92
N GLN A 55 29.23 -1.13 -3.64
CA GLN A 55 28.42 -0.44 -2.64
C GLN A 55 29.33 0.12 -1.55
N PRO A 56 29.09 1.36 -1.10
CA PRO A 56 29.79 1.90 0.06
C PRO A 56 29.41 1.10 1.30
N ARG A 57 30.27 1.14 2.33
CA ARG A 57 29.96 0.54 3.62
C ARG A 57 28.68 1.18 4.19
N PRO A 58 27.69 0.38 4.62
CA PRO A 58 26.48 0.91 5.23
C PRO A 58 26.81 1.60 6.55
N ARG A 59 26.05 2.65 6.88
CA ARG A 59 26.21 3.41 8.14
C ARG A 59 25.06 3.21 9.12
N TRP A 60 23.93 2.76 8.61
CA TRP A 60 22.72 2.46 9.36
C TRP A 60 22.70 0.99 9.79
N THR A 61 21.75 0.62 10.63
CA THR A 61 21.51 -0.74 11.11
C THR A 61 20.01 -1.05 11.14
N VAL A 62 19.64 -2.27 11.50
CA VAL A 62 18.22 -2.63 11.72
C VAL A 62 17.57 -1.80 12.84
N PHE A 63 18.36 -1.25 13.78
CA PHE A 63 17.85 -0.36 14.82
C PHE A 63 17.26 0.93 14.24
N ASP A 64 17.87 1.47 13.17
CA ASP A 64 17.38 2.69 12.53
C ASP A 64 16.01 2.48 11.87
N PHE A 65 15.74 1.27 11.36
CA PHE A 65 14.41 0.88 10.92
C PHE A 65 13.40 0.90 12.08
N LEU A 66 13.74 0.29 13.21
CA LEU A 66 12.87 0.26 14.40
C LEU A 66 12.60 1.67 14.93
N LEU A 67 13.62 2.54 14.93
CA LEU A 67 13.49 3.94 15.31
C LEU A 67 12.50 4.66 14.38
N MET A 68 12.70 4.57 13.07
CA MET A 68 11.82 5.22 12.09
C MET A 68 10.38 4.70 12.22
N PHE A 69 10.21 3.38 12.34
CA PHE A 69 8.90 2.76 12.48
C PHE A 69 8.21 3.17 13.79
N GLY A 70 8.96 3.26 14.89
CA GLY A 70 8.47 3.76 16.17
C GLY A 70 8.00 5.22 16.11
N ILE A 71 8.79 6.10 15.48
CA ILE A 71 8.40 7.51 15.26
C ILE A 71 7.12 7.60 14.43
N MET A 72 7.01 6.81 13.36
CA MET A 72 5.81 6.76 12.51
C MET A 72 4.57 6.39 13.32
N ILE A 73 4.64 5.34 14.15
CA ILE A 73 3.52 4.91 15.01
C ILE A 73 3.14 6.02 16.00
N LEU A 74 4.13 6.61 16.69
CA LEU A 74 3.87 7.66 17.68
C LEU A 74 3.20 8.88 17.05
N VAL A 75 3.73 9.39 15.93
CA VAL A 75 3.15 10.53 15.23
C VAL A 75 1.75 10.20 14.70
N GLY A 76 1.56 9.03 14.10
CA GLY A 76 0.26 8.59 13.61
C GLY A 76 -0.79 8.50 14.73
N ALA A 77 -0.43 7.90 15.87
CA ALA A 77 -1.31 7.78 17.03
C ALA A 77 -1.69 9.16 17.61
N SER A 78 -0.71 10.07 17.74
CA SER A 78 -0.97 11.43 18.23
C SER A 78 -1.89 12.23 17.30
N LEU A 79 -1.71 12.10 15.98
CA LEU A 79 -2.58 12.74 14.99
C LEU A 79 -4.00 12.18 15.02
N GLN A 80 -4.14 10.86 15.19
CA GLN A 80 -5.45 10.20 15.27
C GLN A 80 -6.24 10.67 16.50
N GLN A 81 -5.59 10.83 17.65
CA GLN A 81 -6.21 11.33 18.88
C GLN A 81 -6.63 12.81 18.79
N SER A 82 -6.03 13.57 17.88
CA SER A 82 -6.32 15.00 17.70
C SER A 82 -7.55 15.26 16.81
N LEU A 83 -8.14 14.21 16.21
CA LEU A 83 -9.38 14.35 15.46
C LEU A 83 -10.56 14.56 16.41
N PRO A 84 -11.47 15.51 16.13
CA PRO A 84 -12.69 15.66 16.91
C PRO A 84 -13.48 14.36 16.89
N THR A 85 -13.79 13.80 18.06
CA THR A 85 -14.80 12.74 18.17
C THR A 85 -16.11 13.33 17.64
N PRO A 86 -16.84 12.66 16.73
CA PRO A 86 -18.18 13.08 16.38
C PRO A 86 -18.97 13.23 17.69
N GLN A 87 -19.46 14.43 17.98
CA GLN A 87 -20.40 14.60 19.07
C GLN A 87 -21.57 13.69 18.74
N GLN A 88 -21.82 12.68 19.60
CA GLN A 88 -23.16 12.15 19.71
C GLN A 88 -24.02 13.37 20.04
N GLU A 89 -24.85 13.80 19.10
CA GLU A 89 -25.95 14.69 19.41
C GLU A 89 -26.76 13.99 20.50
N THR A 90 -26.53 14.41 21.74
CA THR A 90 -27.37 14.05 22.86
C THR A 90 -28.67 14.77 22.65
N ASP A 91 -29.56 14.18 21.85
CA ASP A 91 -30.96 14.55 21.79
C ASP A 91 -31.60 14.10 23.11
N GLN A 92 -31.29 14.82 24.18
CA GLN A 92 -31.93 14.69 25.48
C GLN A 92 -33.35 15.23 25.35
N THR A 93 -34.24 14.40 24.81
CA THR A 93 -35.67 14.53 25.15
C THR A 93 -35.80 14.00 26.59
N PRO A 94 -36.22 14.81 27.58
CA PRO A 94 -36.29 14.36 28.96
C PRO A 94 -37.33 13.23 29.10
N PRO A 95 -37.10 12.24 29.97
CA PRO A 95 -38.03 11.13 30.15
C PRO A 95 -39.34 11.66 30.75
N SER A 96 -40.44 11.44 30.04
CA SER A 96 -41.77 11.66 30.60
C SER A 96 -41.98 10.68 31.76
N ALA A 97 -42.14 11.23 32.95
CA ALA A 97 -42.43 10.50 34.16
C ALA A 97 -43.84 9.90 34.09
N ALA A 98 -43.95 8.57 34.22
CA ALA A 98 -45.17 7.94 34.69
C ALA A 98 -44.89 6.60 35.39
N VAL A 99 -44.84 6.71 36.73
CA VAL A 99 -45.39 5.80 37.75
C VAL A 99 -44.87 4.36 37.82
N VAL A 100 -44.08 4.13 38.88
CA VAL A 100 -43.94 2.83 39.56
C VAL A 100 -45.02 2.77 40.65
N GLU A 101 -45.85 1.74 40.67
CA GLU A 101 -46.37 1.19 41.94
C GLU A 101 -46.73 -0.30 41.80
N GLN A 102 -46.60 -0.99 42.93
CA GLN A 102 -46.26 -2.40 43.08
C GLN A 102 -47.37 -3.15 43.83
N ALA A 103 -47.73 -4.35 43.33
CA ALA A 103 -48.22 -5.57 43.99
C ALA A 103 -49.45 -5.57 44.93
N VAL A 104 -50.42 -6.49 44.68
CA VAL A 104 -51.20 -7.25 45.71
C VAL A 104 -51.61 -8.65 45.21
N ASP A 105 -51.57 -9.61 46.15
CA ASP A 105 -51.85 -11.07 46.17
C ASP A 105 -53.26 -11.59 45.74
N ALA A 106 -53.32 -12.93 45.58
CA ALA A 106 -54.29 -13.90 44.98
C ALA A 106 -55.63 -14.22 45.74
N PRO A 107 -56.33 -15.39 45.53
CA PRO A 107 -57.16 -16.01 44.43
C PRO A 107 -58.62 -16.38 44.94
N PRO A 108 -59.41 -17.43 44.53
CA PRO A 108 -59.57 -18.28 43.32
C PRO A 108 -61.06 -18.38 42.77
N ASP A 109 -61.32 -19.33 41.87
CA ASP A 109 -62.59 -20.04 41.50
C ASP A 109 -63.25 -19.84 40.10
N ASP A 110 -63.07 -20.90 39.29
CA ASP A 110 -64.06 -21.81 38.67
C ASP A 110 -65.24 -21.28 37.80
N THR A 111 -65.27 -21.69 36.51
CA THR A 111 -66.37 -22.41 35.79
C THR A 111 -66.36 -22.23 34.25
N SER A 112 -65.97 -23.29 33.53
CA SER A 112 -66.58 -23.94 32.33
C SER A 112 -67.02 -23.13 31.08
N PRO A 113 -67.48 -23.75 29.95
CA PRO A 113 -66.72 -23.83 28.69
C PRO A 113 -67.50 -23.35 27.43
N ASP A 114 -66.91 -23.57 26.26
CA ASP A 114 -67.45 -23.43 24.88
C ASP A 114 -67.61 -21.99 24.34
N ASP A 115 -66.91 -21.64 23.25
CA ASP A 115 -67.46 -21.83 21.90
C ASP A 115 -66.48 -21.44 20.77
N THR A 116 -66.34 -22.37 19.83
CA THR A 116 -66.18 -22.25 18.35
C THR A 116 -65.43 -21.08 17.65
N SER A 117 -64.43 -21.51 16.87
CA SER A 117 -64.06 -21.11 15.48
C SER A 117 -62.73 -20.35 15.27
N PRO A 118 -61.95 -20.72 14.23
CA PRO A 118 -60.58 -20.25 14.06
C PRO A 118 -60.49 -18.91 13.32
N ASP A 119 -59.75 -17.97 13.91
CA ASP A 119 -59.38 -16.69 13.31
C ASP A 119 -58.20 -16.83 12.34
N ASP A 120 -58.27 -16.01 11.29
CA ASP A 120 -57.23 -15.66 10.32
C ASP A 120 -55.90 -15.32 11.00
N THR A 121 -54.90 -16.19 10.87
CA THR A 121 -53.52 -15.86 11.18
C THR A 121 -52.86 -15.17 9.98
N SER A 122 -52.89 -13.83 10.00
CA SER A 122 -51.93 -13.01 9.28
C SER A 122 -50.54 -13.21 9.90
N PRO A 123 -49.49 -13.62 9.15
CA PRO A 123 -48.16 -13.73 9.73
C PRO A 123 -47.47 -12.36 9.75
N ASP A 124 -47.08 -11.97 10.96
CA ASP A 124 -45.81 -11.35 11.29
C ASP A 124 -45.56 -9.90 10.79
N ASP A 125 -46.13 -8.95 11.55
CA ASP A 125 -45.43 -7.71 11.91
C ASP A 125 -44.22 -8.06 12.80
N ALA A 126 -43.13 -8.51 12.18
CA ALA A 126 -41.82 -8.54 12.83
C ALA A 126 -41.24 -7.11 12.80
N PRO A 127 -40.80 -6.55 13.94
CA PRO A 127 -40.12 -5.27 13.93
C PRO A 127 -38.83 -5.41 13.12
N ALA A 128 -38.70 -4.59 12.08
CA ALA A 128 -37.50 -4.50 11.28
C ALA A 128 -36.30 -4.32 12.23
N GLU A 129 -35.41 -5.32 12.25
CA GLU A 129 -34.09 -5.15 12.85
C GLU A 129 -33.48 -3.88 12.27
N ASP A 130 -33.05 -2.98 13.16
CA ASP A 130 -32.31 -1.76 12.85
C ASP A 130 -31.09 -2.11 12.00
N ALA A 131 -31.26 -2.14 10.68
CA ALA A 131 -30.16 -2.08 9.76
C ALA A 131 -29.45 -0.76 10.05
N PRO A 132 -28.14 -0.77 10.35
CA PRO A 132 -27.41 0.46 10.63
C PRO A 132 -27.62 1.41 9.45
N PRO A 133 -27.93 2.70 9.70
CA PRO A 133 -28.19 3.65 8.64
C PRO A 133 -27.03 3.62 7.65
N ALA A 134 -27.35 3.50 6.36
CA ALA A 134 -26.35 3.49 5.30
C ALA A 134 -25.49 4.75 5.44
N GLU A 135 -24.22 4.58 5.81
CA GLU A 135 -23.26 5.68 5.92
C GLU A 135 -23.27 6.49 4.62
N ASP A 136 -23.45 7.81 4.73
CA ASP A 136 -23.39 8.69 3.55
C ASP A 136 -22.00 8.59 2.91
N SER A 137 -21.99 8.45 1.59
CA SER A 137 -20.79 8.47 0.74
C SER A 137 -19.84 9.64 1.05
N SER A 138 -20.39 10.78 1.47
CA SER A 138 -19.63 11.98 1.83
C SER A 138 -18.82 11.80 3.12
N ASP A 139 -19.40 11.13 4.12
CA ASP A 139 -18.76 10.81 5.40
C ASP A 139 -17.66 9.76 5.23
N ARG A 140 -17.90 8.75 4.39
CA ARG A 140 -16.91 7.73 4.05
C ARG A 140 -15.68 8.34 3.36
N ALA A 141 -15.90 9.21 2.37
CA ALA A 141 -14.82 9.94 1.70
C ALA A 141 -14.06 10.88 2.65
N ALA A 142 -14.72 11.47 3.65
CA ALA A 142 -14.07 12.28 4.67
C ALA A 142 -13.16 11.43 5.59
N LYS A 143 -13.64 10.26 6.04
CA LYS A 143 -12.85 9.31 6.84
C LYS A 143 -11.61 8.83 6.09
N LEU A 144 -11.77 8.41 4.84
CA LEU A 144 -10.65 7.97 3.98
C LEU A 144 -9.61 9.08 3.77
N ARG A 145 -10.05 10.32 3.47
CA ARG A 145 -9.13 11.47 3.35
C ARG A 145 -8.34 11.71 4.63
N SER A 146 -8.98 11.60 5.79
CA SER A 146 -8.32 11.79 7.08
C SER A 146 -7.27 10.71 7.33
N GLN A 147 -7.62 9.44 7.10
CA GLN A 147 -6.69 8.30 7.24
C GLN A 147 -5.46 8.46 6.33
N VAL A 148 -5.67 8.71 5.03
CA VAL A 148 -4.58 8.90 4.06
C VAL A 148 -3.68 10.06 4.50
N ARG A 149 -4.25 11.18 4.95
CA ARG A 149 -3.50 12.34 5.42
C ARG A 149 -2.66 12.03 6.66
N ILE A 150 -3.23 11.32 7.64
CA ILE A 150 -2.51 10.95 8.87
C ILE A 150 -1.33 10.06 8.55
N HIS A 151 -1.54 8.99 7.76
CA HIS A 151 -0.47 8.09 7.34
C HIS A 151 0.63 8.84 6.58
N PHE A 152 0.25 9.73 5.66
CA PHE A 152 1.21 10.53 4.90
C PHE A 152 2.07 11.43 5.81
N ILE A 153 1.46 12.17 6.73
CA ILE A 153 2.19 13.07 7.65
C ILE A 153 3.09 12.26 8.58
N ALA A 154 2.60 11.14 9.12
CA ALA A 154 3.38 10.27 10.00
C ALA A 154 4.63 9.70 9.28
N ASN A 155 4.45 9.18 8.06
CA ASN A 155 5.54 8.65 7.24
C ASN A 155 6.57 9.73 6.88
N LEU A 156 6.12 10.89 6.42
CA LEU A 156 7.02 11.97 6.02
C LEU A 156 7.80 12.53 7.22
N THR A 157 7.14 12.67 8.38
CA THR A 157 7.78 13.13 9.61
C THR A 157 8.82 12.12 10.09
N ALA A 158 8.47 10.83 10.14
CA ALA A 158 9.40 9.77 10.51
C ALA A 158 10.62 9.71 9.58
N PHE A 159 10.41 9.86 8.27
CA PHE A 159 11.48 9.91 7.28
C PHE A 159 12.44 11.08 7.53
N VAL A 160 11.92 12.31 7.68
CA VAL A 160 12.75 13.50 7.90
C VAL A 160 13.50 13.42 9.23
N LEU A 161 12.83 13.03 10.31
CA LEU A 161 13.48 12.90 11.62
C LEU A 161 14.56 11.81 11.60
N THR A 162 14.35 10.70 10.89
CA THR A 162 15.36 9.66 10.73
C THR A 162 16.55 10.14 9.91
N LEU A 163 16.34 10.89 8.82
CA LEU A 163 17.45 11.50 8.07
C LEU A 163 18.29 12.44 8.94
N ILE A 164 17.63 13.26 9.77
CA ILE A 164 18.31 14.15 10.73
C ILE A 164 19.10 13.31 11.75
N PHE A 165 18.48 12.28 12.32
CA PHE A 165 19.13 11.37 13.27
C PHE A 165 20.38 10.74 12.67
N LEU A 166 20.30 10.10 11.50
CA LEU A 166 21.43 9.47 10.82
C LEU A 166 22.53 10.49 10.46
N ARG A 167 22.15 11.72 10.11
CA ARG A 167 23.11 12.79 9.85
C ARG A 167 23.89 13.18 11.11
N LEU A 168 23.19 13.33 12.23
CA LEU A 168 23.78 13.78 13.50
C LEU A 168 24.59 12.70 14.20
N THR A 169 24.14 11.45 14.18
CA THR A 169 24.76 10.35 14.94
C THR A 169 25.77 9.56 14.13
N GLN A 170 25.56 9.40 12.82
CA GLN A 170 26.39 8.55 11.94
C GLN A 170 27.11 9.34 10.83
N GLY A 171 26.94 10.66 10.81
CA GLY A 171 27.50 11.53 9.77
C GLY A 171 27.03 11.17 8.36
N ALA A 172 25.90 10.45 8.23
CA ALA A 172 25.39 9.98 6.94
C ALA A 172 25.13 11.16 5.99
N THR A 173 25.30 10.93 4.69
CA THR A 173 24.94 11.91 3.66
C THR A 173 23.95 11.24 2.72
N LEU A 174 23.22 12.03 1.92
CA LEU A 174 22.33 11.47 0.90
C LEU A 174 23.06 10.54 -0.09
N ALA A 175 24.36 10.76 -0.33
CA ALA A 175 25.18 9.88 -1.14
C ALA A 175 25.43 8.53 -0.46
N HIS A 176 25.73 8.51 0.85
CA HIS A 176 25.87 7.28 1.63
C HIS A 176 24.56 6.48 1.69
N LEU A 177 23.42 7.19 1.75
CA LEU A 177 22.08 6.61 1.79
C LEU A 177 21.54 6.24 0.41
N SER A 178 22.36 6.40 -0.64
CA SER A 178 22.00 6.11 -2.04
C SER A 178 20.78 6.88 -2.58
N LEU A 179 20.49 8.03 -1.99
CA LEU A 179 19.38 8.93 -2.36
C LEU A 179 19.77 9.96 -3.43
N VAL A 180 21.05 10.09 -3.77
CA VAL A 180 21.50 10.97 -4.86
C VAL A 180 21.28 10.29 -6.21
N PRO A 181 20.40 10.80 -7.07
CA PRO A 181 20.06 10.15 -8.32
C PRO A 181 21.10 10.38 -9.41
N HIS A 182 21.38 9.33 -10.19
CA HIS A 182 22.16 9.41 -11.42
C HIS A 182 21.30 9.04 -12.63
N ARG A 183 21.66 9.55 -13.82
CA ARG A 183 20.97 9.21 -15.07
C ARG A 183 20.90 7.69 -15.31
N ASN A 184 21.96 6.97 -14.95
CA ASN A 184 22.01 5.52 -15.07
C ASN A 184 21.03 4.81 -14.13
N ASP A 185 20.73 5.39 -12.96
CA ASP A 185 19.78 4.81 -12.01
C ASP A 185 18.35 4.87 -12.56
N PHE A 186 17.96 6.02 -13.14
CA PHE A 186 16.68 6.16 -13.83
C PHE A 186 16.55 5.17 -15.00
N ARG A 187 17.59 5.05 -15.82
CA ARG A 187 17.61 4.08 -16.93
C ARG A 187 17.41 2.66 -16.40
N ARG A 188 18.14 2.27 -15.36
CA ARG A 188 18.04 0.94 -14.74
C ARG A 188 16.64 0.69 -14.19
N GLY A 189 16.05 1.68 -13.52
CA GLY A 189 14.67 1.63 -13.03
C GLY A 189 13.67 1.40 -14.16
N LEU A 190 13.76 2.16 -15.25
CA LEU A 190 12.88 2.00 -16.42
C LEU A 190 12.97 0.60 -17.06
N PHE A 191 14.18 0.06 -17.22
CA PHE A 191 14.35 -1.31 -17.69
C PHE A 191 13.79 -2.31 -16.67
N ALA A 192 14.14 -2.15 -15.39
CA ALA A 192 13.67 -3.02 -14.32
C ALA A 192 12.14 -3.03 -14.23
N THR A 193 11.44 -1.94 -14.53
CA THR A 193 9.98 -1.88 -14.57
C THR A 193 9.40 -2.90 -15.54
N VAL A 194 9.95 -3.00 -16.76
CA VAL A 194 9.46 -3.96 -17.77
C VAL A 194 9.66 -5.41 -17.31
N TRP A 195 10.81 -5.68 -16.68
CA TRP A 195 11.15 -7.03 -16.21
C TRP A 195 10.41 -7.43 -14.95
N ILE A 196 10.34 -6.57 -13.95
CA ILE A 196 9.75 -6.86 -12.63
C ILE A 196 8.23 -6.83 -12.73
N LEU A 197 7.64 -5.85 -13.42
CA LEU A 197 6.19 -5.73 -13.46
C LEU A 197 5.53 -6.83 -14.30
N ALA A 198 6.19 -7.39 -15.32
CA ALA A 198 5.59 -8.46 -16.12
C ALA A 198 5.14 -9.68 -15.28
N PRO A 199 6.00 -10.38 -14.50
CA PRO A 199 5.56 -11.48 -13.65
C PRO A 199 4.61 -11.01 -12.53
N VAL A 200 4.79 -9.81 -11.98
CA VAL A 200 3.89 -9.26 -10.95
C VAL A 200 2.47 -9.05 -11.49
N LEU A 201 2.33 -8.52 -12.70
CA LEU A 201 1.03 -8.28 -13.35
C LEU A 201 0.38 -9.59 -13.81
N LEU A 202 1.15 -10.57 -14.28
CA LEU A 202 0.62 -11.91 -14.57
C LEU A 202 0.07 -12.57 -13.30
N LEU A 203 0.83 -12.49 -12.21
CA LEU A 203 0.38 -13.01 -10.92
C LEU A 203 -0.86 -12.27 -10.43
N ASN A 204 -0.88 -10.94 -10.54
CA ASN A 204 -2.05 -10.15 -10.20
C ASN A 204 -3.27 -10.59 -11.01
N LEU A 205 -3.14 -10.80 -12.33
CA LEU A 205 -4.22 -11.32 -13.18
C LEU A 205 -4.74 -12.67 -12.68
N LEU A 206 -3.85 -13.59 -12.29
CA LEU A 206 -4.25 -14.90 -11.76
C LEU A 206 -4.97 -14.78 -10.41
N VAL A 207 -4.44 -13.98 -9.49
CA VAL A 207 -4.95 -13.86 -8.11
C VAL A 207 -6.24 -13.03 -8.05
N SER A 208 -6.39 -12.01 -8.90
CA SER A 208 -7.62 -11.20 -8.96
C SER A 208 -8.85 -11.99 -9.42
N ASN A 209 -8.67 -13.18 -10.00
CA ASN A 209 -9.79 -14.11 -10.27
C ASN A 209 -10.24 -14.88 -9.01
N LEU A 210 -9.48 -14.84 -7.91
CA LEU A 210 -9.73 -15.61 -6.69
C LEU A 210 -10.26 -14.74 -5.54
N VAL A 211 -9.76 -13.51 -5.42
CA VAL A 211 -10.10 -12.59 -4.32
C VAL A 211 -10.28 -11.18 -4.87
N GLN A 212 -11.33 -10.49 -4.43
CA GLN A 212 -11.61 -9.12 -4.83
C GLN A 212 -10.50 -8.18 -4.34
N TYR A 213 -10.12 -7.23 -5.18
CA TYR A 213 -9.10 -6.23 -4.87
C TYR A 213 -9.75 -5.04 -4.15
N GLU A 214 -9.24 -4.69 -2.98
CA GLU A 214 -9.65 -3.50 -2.22
C GLU A 214 -8.43 -2.66 -1.90
N HIS A 215 -8.45 -1.35 -2.16
CA HIS A 215 -7.30 -0.51 -1.84
C HIS A 215 -7.73 0.91 -1.46
N THR A 216 -7.35 1.37 -0.27
CA THR A 216 -7.80 2.62 0.35
C THR A 216 -7.64 3.85 -0.56
N VAL A 217 -6.53 3.92 -1.30
CA VAL A 217 -6.25 5.04 -2.23
C VAL A 217 -7.15 5.01 -3.47
N THR A 218 -7.41 3.83 -4.05
CA THR A 218 -8.28 3.72 -5.21
C THR A 218 -9.74 3.86 -4.81
N ASN A 219 -10.12 3.36 -3.62
CA ASN A 219 -11.45 3.55 -3.04
C ASN A 219 -11.71 5.04 -2.78
N LEU A 220 -10.74 5.78 -2.23
CA LEU A 220 -10.86 7.22 -2.06
C LEU A 220 -11.04 7.94 -3.41
N LEU A 221 -10.36 7.48 -4.46
CA LEU A 221 -10.52 8.05 -5.78
C LEU A 221 -11.87 7.70 -6.43
N ALA A 222 -12.41 6.51 -6.15
CA ALA A 222 -13.75 6.10 -6.57
C ALA A 222 -14.84 6.93 -5.87
N GLU A 223 -14.65 7.25 -4.58
CA GLU A 223 -15.59 8.04 -3.79
C GLU A 223 -15.45 9.56 -4.02
N ALA A 224 -14.24 10.04 -4.32
CA ALA A 224 -13.93 11.45 -4.50
C ALA A 224 -13.05 11.70 -5.75
N SER A 225 -13.62 11.42 -6.93
CA SER A 225 -12.95 11.43 -8.24
C SER A 225 -12.52 12.81 -8.76
N GLY A 226 -12.62 13.86 -7.94
CA GLY A 226 -12.22 15.22 -8.30
C GLY A 226 -10.71 15.34 -8.58
N THR A 227 -10.35 16.18 -9.56
CA THR A 227 -8.95 16.41 -9.99
C THR A 227 -8.03 16.83 -8.85
N ARG A 228 -8.53 17.55 -7.83
CA ARG A 228 -7.73 17.94 -6.65
C ARG A 228 -7.33 16.72 -5.81
N THR A 229 -8.25 15.80 -5.56
CA THR A 229 -7.98 14.54 -4.86
C THR A 229 -6.99 13.71 -5.65
N PHE A 230 -7.20 13.58 -6.97
CA PHE A 230 -6.27 12.89 -7.85
C PHE A 230 -4.85 13.46 -7.78
N LEU A 231 -4.68 14.78 -7.93
CA LEU A 231 -3.36 15.42 -7.86
C LEU A 231 -2.71 15.25 -6.49
N ALA A 232 -3.48 15.34 -5.40
CA ALA A 232 -2.98 15.09 -4.06
C ALA A 232 -2.49 13.63 -3.90
N LEU A 233 -3.24 12.65 -4.39
CA LEU A 233 -2.87 11.24 -4.37
C LEU A 233 -1.68 10.94 -5.30
N LEU A 234 -1.58 11.62 -6.44
CA LEU A 234 -0.47 11.45 -7.38
C LEU A 234 0.85 11.96 -6.77
N VAL A 235 0.82 13.10 -6.08
CA VAL A 235 2.01 13.63 -5.41
C VAL A 235 2.35 12.82 -4.15
N SER A 236 1.35 12.47 -3.34
CA SER A 236 1.59 11.69 -2.11
C SER A 236 1.84 10.22 -2.41
N ALA A 237 0.80 9.44 -2.73
CA ALA A 237 0.85 7.99 -2.86
C ALA A 237 1.66 7.48 -4.06
N ALA A 238 1.67 8.20 -5.19
CA ALA A 238 2.42 7.75 -6.36
C ALA A 238 3.87 8.27 -6.43
N CYS A 239 4.19 9.38 -5.76
CA CYS A 239 5.53 9.96 -5.80
C CYS A 239 6.28 9.89 -4.47
N LEU A 240 5.75 10.49 -3.41
CA LEU A 240 6.45 10.63 -2.14
C LEU A 240 6.46 9.34 -1.31
N THR A 241 5.33 8.62 -1.26
CA THR A 241 5.22 7.37 -0.50
C THR A 241 6.27 6.32 -0.93
N PRO A 242 6.47 6.04 -2.24
CA PRO A 242 7.54 5.15 -2.68
C PRO A 242 8.94 5.55 -2.20
N ILE A 243 9.25 6.84 -2.14
CA ILE A 243 10.57 7.30 -1.66
C ILE A 243 10.75 6.90 -0.19
N VAL A 244 9.74 7.14 0.64
CA VAL A 244 9.76 6.83 2.07
C VAL A 244 9.79 5.31 2.29
N GLU A 245 8.97 4.56 1.56
CA GLU A 245 8.88 3.11 1.69
C GLU A 245 10.16 2.41 1.21
N GLU A 246 10.74 2.80 0.08
CA GLU A 246 12.01 2.23 -0.38
C GLU A 246 13.16 2.54 0.59
N PHE A 247 13.18 3.73 1.18
CA PHE A 247 14.11 4.06 2.25
C PHE A 247 13.89 3.18 3.48
N GLN A 248 12.66 3.06 3.98
CA GLN A 248 12.35 2.30 5.19
C GLN A 248 12.63 0.80 4.99
N PHE A 249 12.11 0.21 3.92
CA PHE A 249 12.17 -1.24 3.71
C PHE A 249 13.48 -1.69 3.07
N ARG A 250 14.00 -0.99 2.05
CA ARG A 250 15.18 -1.48 1.32
C ARG A 250 16.46 -0.96 1.93
N LEU A 251 16.55 0.33 2.23
CA LEU A 251 17.74 0.86 2.89
C LEU A 251 17.83 0.33 4.33
N LEU A 252 16.90 0.71 5.21
CA LEU A 252 17.05 0.48 6.65
C LEU A 252 16.82 -0.99 7.02
N LEU A 253 15.65 -1.56 6.71
CA LEU A 253 15.33 -2.93 7.11
C LEU A 253 16.17 -3.95 6.35
N GLN A 254 16.06 -4.02 5.02
CA GLN A 254 16.79 -5.00 4.22
C GLN A 254 18.30 -4.78 4.33
N GLY A 255 18.80 -3.55 4.17
CA GLY A 255 20.22 -3.24 4.31
C GLY A 255 20.75 -3.48 5.73
N GLY A 256 19.94 -3.28 6.77
CA GLY A 256 20.26 -3.63 8.15
C GLY A 256 20.39 -5.13 8.36
N LEU A 257 19.40 -5.91 7.89
CA LEU A 257 19.42 -7.37 7.96
C LEU A 257 20.56 -7.97 7.10
N GLN A 258 20.89 -7.35 5.97
CA GLN A 258 22.01 -7.75 5.13
C GLN A 258 23.36 -7.58 5.82
N GLN A 259 23.52 -6.59 6.70
CA GLN A 259 24.75 -6.47 7.50
C GLN A 259 24.91 -7.62 8.50
N ILE A 260 23.80 -8.17 9.00
CA ILE A 260 23.82 -9.35 9.87
C ILE A 260 24.16 -10.60 9.05
N ALA A 261 23.57 -10.72 7.85
CA ALA A 261 23.77 -11.86 6.97
C ALA A 261 25.16 -11.90 6.31
N ASP A 262 25.63 -10.74 5.85
CA ASP A 262 26.86 -10.54 5.08
C ASP A 262 27.62 -9.35 5.70
N PRO A 263 28.34 -9.53 6.83
CA PRO A 263 29.04 -8.44 7.50
C PRO A 263 29.96 -7.64 6.58
N PRO A 264 29.94 -6.30 6.64
CA PRO A 264 30.81 -5.48 5.80
C PRO A 264 32.28 -5.67 6.20
N PRO A 265 33.23 -5.59 5.24
CA PRO A 265 34.65 -5.77 5.52
C PRO A 265 35.19 -4.71 6.49
N ASP A 266 36.11 -5.12 7.37
CA ASP A 266 36.51 -4.34 8.55
C ASP A 266 37.29 -3.06 8.24
N SER A 267 38.16 -3.03 7.23
CA SER A 267 39.00 -1.83 6.99
C SER A 267 39.75 -1.72 5.66
N ASP A 268 39.65 -2.69 4.73
CA ASP A 268 40.35 -2.55 3.45
C ASP A 268 39.74 -1.40 2.65
N ALA A 269 40.47 -0.30 2.52
CA ALA A 269 40.05 0.95 1.86
C ALA A 269 39.60 0.75 0.39
N MET A 270 39.95 -0.39 -0.21
CA MET A 270 39.55 -0.79 -1.56
C MET A 270 38.40 -1.82 -1.60
N SER A 271 37.95 -2.32 -0.45
CA SER A 271 36.92 -3.37 -0.39
C SER A 271 35.52 -2.76 -0.44
N PHE A 272 34.79 -3.04 -1.51
CA PHE A 272 33.38 -2.70 -1.62
C PHE A 272 32.53 -3.79 -0.97
N TRP A 273 31.47 -3.38 -0.27
CA TRP A 273 30.50 -4.32 0.26
C TRP A 273 29.67 -4.94 -0.87
N LYS A 274 29.51 -6.27 -0.84
CA LYS A 274 28.84 -7.06 -1.89
C LYS A 274 27.92 -8.10 -1.26
N PRO A 275 26.82 -7.71 -0.62
CA PRO A 275 25.89 -8.66 -0.01
C PRO A 275 25.33 -9.64 -1.06
N SER A 276 25.14 -10.89 -0.66
CA SER A 276 24.73 -11.97 -1.54
C SER A 276 23.66 -12.88 -0.94
N THR A 277 23.51 -12.86 0.38
CA THR A 277 22.54 -13.67 1.09
C THR A 277 21.11 -13.18 0.84
N ALA A 278 20.21 -14.08 0.47
CA ALA A 278 18.87 -13.72 0.00
C ALA A 278 17.81 -13.60 1.11
N TRP A 279 17.99 -14.23 2.27
CA TRP A 279 16.97 -14.22 3.34
C TRP A 279 16.53 -12.80 3.78
N PRO A 280 17.39 -11.77 3.84
CA PRO A 280 16.96 -10.40 4.16
C PRO A 280 15.91 -9.87 3.19
N ILE A 281 16.02 -10.21 1.90
CA ILE A 281 15.07 -9.79 0.87
C ILE A 281 13.70 -10.41 1.15
N TYR A 282 13.66 -11.72 1.42
CA TYR A 282 12.39 -12.41 1.67
C TYR A 282 11.71 -11.94 2.95
N VAL A 283 12.46 -11.72 4.04
CA VAL A 283 11.92 -11.19 5.30
C VAL A 283 11.35 -9.79 5.10
N THR A 284 12.11 -8.88 4.49
CA THR A 284 11.61 -7.53 4.16
C THR A 284 10.39 -7.59 3.25
N SER A 285 10.37 -8.49 2.27
CA SER A 285 9.26 -8.63 1.34
C SER A 285 7.98 -9.13 2.00
N LEU A 286 8.08 -10.08 2.93
CA LEU A 286 6.96 -10.54 3.73
C LEU A 286 6.40 -9.42 4.60
N LEU A 287 7.25 -8.66 5.29
CA LEU A 287 6.81 -7.55 6.14
C LEU A 287 6.18 -6.42 5.32
N PHE A 288 6.72 -6.11 4.15
CA PHE A 288 6.14 -5.15 3.20
C PHE A 288 4.73 -5.58 2.75
N ALA A 289 4.58 -6.84 2.33
CA ALA A 289 3.29 -7.39 1.94
C ALA A 289 2.28 -7.41 3.11
N ALA A 290 2.74 -7.76 4.32
CA ALA A 290 1.91 -7.79 5.52
C ALA A 290 1.38 -6.40 5.94
N MET A 291 2.11 -5.31 5.64
CA MET A 291 1.61 -3.95 5.87
C MET A 291 0.42 -3.58 4.98
N HIS A 292 0.15 -4.38 3.93
CA HIS A 292 -1.00 -4.23 3.05
C HIS A 292 -2.11 -5.24 3.39
N TRP A 293 -2.07 -5.84 4.58
CA TRP A 293 -3.12 -6.72 5.05
C TRP A 293 -4.47 -5.99 5.09
N GLY A 294 -5.53 -6.67 4.68
CA GLY A 294 -6.86 -6.07 4.53
C GLY A 294 -7.11 -5.37 3.19
N GLN A 295 -6.16 -5.40 2.25
CA GLN A 295 -6.32 -4.87 0.88
C GLN A 295 -6.67 -5.97 -0.15
N GLY A 296 -7.45 -6.96 0.29
CA GLY A 296 -7.83 -8.11 -0.54
C GLY A 296 -6.63 -8.92 -1.04
N ALA A 297 -6.57 -9.16 -2.35
CA ALA A 297 -5.50 -9.91 -3.02
C ALA A 297 -4.12 -9.24 -3.00
N ALA A 298 -4.03 -7.93 -2.72
CA ALA A 298 -2.84 -7.11 -2.94
C ALA A 298 -1.53 -7.65 -2.30
N PRO A 299 -1.52 -8.23 -1.08
CA PRO A 299 -0.28 -8.72 -0.47
C PRO A 299 0.50 -9.73 -1.33
N ILE A 300 -0.18 -10.53 -2.14
CA ILE A 300 0.46 -11.56 -2.97
C ILE A 300 1.34 -10.92 -4.07
N PRO A 301 0.80 -10.14 -5.03
CA PRO A 301 1.64 -9.48 -6.04
C PRO A 301 2.65 -8.49 -5.41
N LEU A 302 2.30 -7.83 -4.31
CA LEU A 302 3.20 -6.92 -3.60
C LEU A 302 4.41 -7.64 -2.98
N PHE A 303 4.25 -8.88 -2.51
CA PHE A 303 5.38 -9.69 -2.06
C PHE A 303 6.39 -9.90 -3.21
N PHE A 304 5.93 -10.32 -4.39
CA PHE A 304 6.81 -10.57 -5.54
C PHE A 304 7.42 -9.29 -6.11
N LEU A 305 6.66 -8.19 -6.12
CA LEU A 305 7.20 -6.86 -6.41
C LEU A 305 8.34 -6.54 -5.45
N SER A 306 8.10 -6.68 -4.14
CA SER A 306 9.08 -6.38 -3.10
C SER A 306 10.35 -7.24 -3.22
N VAL A 307 10.22 -8.51 -3.60
CA VAL A 307 11.36 -9.39 -3.90
C VAL A 307 12.18 -8.86 -5.08
N GLY A 308 11.52 -8.48 -6.17
CA GLY A 308 12.18 -7.90 -7.34
C GLY A 308 12.95 -6.62 -7.01
N LEU A 309 12.32 -5.70 -6.25
CA LEU A 309 12.95 -4.48 -5.75
C LEU A 309 14.11 -4.78 -4.80
N GLY A 310 13.96 -5.79 -3.94
CA GLY A 310 14.97 -6.19 -2.98
C GLY A 310 16.24 -6.74 -3.64
N PHE A 311 16.10 -7.58 -4.68
CA PHE A 311 17.24 -8.01 -5.49
C PHE A 311 17.87 -6.88 -6.30
N LEU A 312 17.05 -5.97 -6.85
CA LEU A 312 17.54 -4.79 -7.55
C LEU A 312 18.40 -3.92 -6.63
N TYR A 313 17.91 -3.64 -5.42
CA TYR A 313 18.65 -2.90 -4.40
C TYR A 313 19.90 -3.66 -3.92
N GLN A 314 19.79 -4.95 -3.57
CA GLN A 314 20.94 -5.75 -3.12
C GLN A 314 22.07 -5.79 -4.14
N ARG A 315 21.76 -5.83 -5.43
CA ARG A 315 22.77 -5.95 -6.49
C ARG A 315 23.36 -4.59 -6.84
N THR A 316 22.56 -3.54 -6.86
CA THR A 316 23.01 -2.21 -7.27
C THR A 316 23.52 -1.33 -6.13
N GLY A 317 23.07 -1.55 -4.90
CA GLY A 317 23.28 -0.64 -3.77
C GLY A 317 22.69 0.74 -3.99
N ARG A 318 21.67 0.85 -4.85
CA ARG A 318 21.02 2.11 -5.23
C ARG A 318 19.52 2.02 -4.96
N LEU A 319 18.98 2.98 -4.22
CA LEU A 319 17.52 3.08 -4.01
C LEU A 319 16.78 3.59 -5.24
N VAL A 320 17.38 4.51 -5.99
CA VAL A 320 16.70 5.22 -7.09
C VAL A 320 16.09 4.29 -8.15
N PRO A 321 16.76 3.20 -8.60
CA PRO A 321 16.11 2.24 -9.52
C PRO A 321 14.85 1.60 -8.92
N ALA A 322 14.87 1.23 -7.63
CA ALA A 322 13.71 0.64 -6.96
C ALA A 322 12.58 1.67 -6.79
N ILE A 323 12.92 2.90 -6.40
CA ILE A 323 11.99 4.04 -6.30
C ILE A 323 11.29 4.26 -7.65
N VAL A 324 12.03 4.26 -8.76
CA VAL A 324 11.46 4.46 -10.11
C VAL A 324 10.46 3.35 -10.46
N VAL A 325 10.80 2.08 -10.22
CA VAL A 325 9.88 0.96 -10.48
C VAL A 325 8.60 1.12 -9.67
N HIS A 326 8.73 1.44 -8.38
CA HIS A 326 7.60 1.61 -7.46
C HIS A 326 6.73 2.83 -7.84
N MET A 327 7.33 3.99 -8.09
CA MET A 327 6.60 5.18 -8.54
C MET A 327 5.84 4.94 -9.86
N LEU A 328 6.45 4.23 -10.82
CA LEU A 328 5.80 3.92 -12.10
C LEU A 328 4.61 2.99 -11.93
N LEU A 329 4.70 1.99 -11.04
CA LEU A 329 3.56 1.14 -10.71
C LEU A 329 2.43 1.97 -10.09
N ASN A 330 2.72 2.74 -9.05
CA ASN A 330 1.69 3.50 -8.34
C ASN A 330 1.06 4.58 -9.23
N ALA A 331 1.86 5.28 -10.04
CA ALA A 331 1.37 6.27 -10.97
C ALA A 331 0.50 5.64 -12.06
N ALA A 332 0.90 4.50 -12.64
CA ALA A 332 0.10 3.81 -13.64
C ALA A 332 -1.24 3.35 -13.07
N THR A 333 -1.25 2.75 -11.89
CA THR A 333 -2.47 2.31 -11.19
C THR A 333 -3.39 3.49 -10.90
N LEU A 334 -2.88 4.59 -10.35
CA LEU A 334 -3.69 5.75 -9.99
C LEU A 334 -4.24 6.47 -11.23
N CYS A 335 -3.43 6.66 -12.27
CA CYS A 335 -3.87 7.28 -13.52
C CYS A 335 -4.92 6.42 -14.25
N MET A 336 -4.72 5.09 -14.27
CA MET A 336 -5.69 4.17 -14.85
C MET A 336 -7.01 4.24 -14.10
N GLU A 337 -6.98 4.19 -12.76
CA GLU A 337 -8.19 4.26 -11.94
C GLU A 337 -8.91 5.60 -12.07
N PHE A 338 -8.16 6.71 -12.10
CA PHE A 338 -8.72 8.04 -12.34
C PHE A 338 -9.48 8.11 -13.66
N CYS A 339 -8.88 7.59 -14.73
CA CYS A 339 -9.50 7.55 -16.05
C CYS A 339 -10.71 6.63 -16.07
N ARG A 340 -10.64 5.45 -15.45
CA ARG A 340 -11.74 4.48 -15.36
C ARG A 340 -12.97 5.09 -14.69
N VAL A 341 -12.79 5.64 -13.48
CA VAL A 341 -13.88 6.23 -12.69
C VAL A 341 -14.52 7.42 -13.41
N ASN A 342 -13.73 8.32 -14.00
CA ASN A 342 -14.26 9.48 -14.73
C ASN A 342 -14.80 9.16 -16.13
N ALA A 343 -14.51 7.96 -16.66
CA ALA A 343 -15.14 7.43 -17.85
C ALA A 343 -16.48 6.72 -17.54
N GLY A 344 -16.78 6.42 -16.27
CA GLY A 344 -17.96 5.65 -15.87
C GLY A 344 -17.83 4.15 -16.19
N LEU A 345 -16.60 3.63 -16.21
CA LEU A 345 -16.26 2.23 -16.54
C LEU A 345 -16.08 1.35 -15.31
#